data_AF-A0A4Y9AGH0-F1
#
_entry.id   AF-A0A4Y9AGH0-F1
#
_cell.length_a   1.000
_cell.length_b   1.000
_cell.length_c   1.000
_cell.angle_alpha   90.00
_cell.angle_beta   90.00
_cell.angle_gamma   90.00
#
_symmetry.space_group_name_H-M   'P 1'
#
loop_
_entity.id
_entity.type
_entity.pdbx_description
1 polymer ?
#
loop_
_entity_poly.entity_id
_entity_poly.type
_entity_poly.pdbx_seq_one_letter_code
_entity_poly.pdbx_strand_id
1 'polypeptide(L)'
;MLLRLGILSFLCFTLLVGCQQNQEEQSLPDETGNNDRFIQVEDSNPVKQQNLSNTEIASHLANVASDVPDVQDAASVVAGPYAVVGIDVDKDLDRSRVGTIKYSVLEALQKDPYGKTAVVVADGDVVERIRSMGDKIAQGYPVQGFIDELSAIVGRYMPDFPINEDRPDEGDQNKKSIPKDKEQQLDDVEENQSNQQNQE
;
A
#
# COMPACT_ATOMS: atom_id res chain seq x y z
N MET A 1 0.67 -45.19 -33.15
CA MET A 1 0.55 -44.35 -31.93
C MET A 1 1.88 -43.64 -31.60
N LEU A 2 3.01 -44.35 -31.66
CA LEU A 2 4.35 -43.79 -31.40
C LEU A 2 4.76 -42.63 -32.33
N LEU A 3 4.39 -42.69 -33.62
CA LEU A 3 4.69 -41.61 -34.58
C LEU A 3 3.95 -40.29 -34.26
N ARG A 4 2.71 -40.38 -33.77
CA ARG A 4 1.91 -39.19 -33.36
C ARG A 4 2.44 -38.58 -32.07
N LEU A 5 2.93 -39.40 -31.15
CA LEU A 5 3.57 -38.95 -29.91
C LEU A 5 4.89 -38.21 -30.19
N GLY A 6 5.67 -38.69 -31.17
CA GLY A 6 6.91 -38.03 -31.61
C GLY A 6 6.67 -36.65 -32.21
N ILE A 7 5.63 -36.50 -33.05
CA ILE A 7 5.27 -35.21 -33.65
C ILE A 7 4.83 -34.19 -32.57
N LEU A 8 4.06 -34.64 -31.57
CA LEU A 8 3.60 -33.78 -30.48
C LEU A 8 4.76 -33.34 -29.56
N SER A 9 5.73 -34.21 -29.33
CA SER A 9 6.95 -33.90 -28.57
C SER A 9 7.86 -32.92 -29.31
N PHE A 10 7.95 -33.02 -30.64
CA PHE A 10 8.79 -32.13 -31.45
C PHE A 10 8.20 -30.71 -31.53
N LEU A 11 6.87 -30.58 -31.63
CA LEU A 11 6.17 -29.29 -31.61
C LEU A 11 6.33 -28.55 -30.28
N CYS A 12 6.39 -29.28 -29.16
CA CYS A 12 6.57 -28.69 -27.83
C CYS A 12 8.00 -28.12 -27.64
N PHE A 13 9.01 -28.74 -28.26
CA PHE A 13 10.40 -28.28 -28.18
C PHE A 13 10.64 -26.99 -28.98
N THR A 14 9.89 -26.75 -30.06
CA THR A 14 10.04 -25.54 -30.89
C THR A 14 9.51 -24.27 -30.21
N LEU A 15 8.66 -24.39 -29.18
CA LEU A 15 8.11 -23.24 -28.45
C LEU A 15 9.10 -22.62 -27.45
N LEU A 16 10.16 -23.34 -27.07
CA LEU A 16 11.13 -22.89 -26.06
C LEU A 16 12.28 -22.04 -26.65
N VAL A 17 12.44 -21.95 -27.97
CA VAL A 17 13.56 -21.22 -28.63
C VAL A 17 13.14 -19.81 -29.10
N GLY A 18 11.93 -19.35 -28.76
CA GLY A 18 11.37 -18.08 -29.26
C GLY A 18 11.66 -16.82 -28.44
N CYS A 19 12.44 -16.88 -27.36
CA CYS A 19 12.73 -15.72 -26.51
C CYS A 19 14.22 -15.35 -26.53
N GLN A 20 14.72 -14.87 -27.67
CA GLN A 20 15.96 -14.09 -27.70
C GLN A 20 15.87 -12.99 -28.74
N GLN A 21 15.02 -12.00 -28.46
CA GLN A 21 15.12 -10.71 -29.13
C GLN A 21 16.18 -9.89 -28.38
N ASN A 22 17.35 -9.82 -29.00
CA ASN A 22 18.44 -8.93 -28.62
C ASN A 22 17.90 -7.50 -28.68
N GLN A 23 17.77 -6.83 -27.52
CA GLN A 23 17.52 -5.40 -27.44
C GLN A 23 18.81 -4.68 -27.85
N GLU A 24 19.03 -4.56 -29.16
CA GLU A 24 19.76 -3.42 -29.66
C GLU A 24 18.86 -2.20 -29.47
N GLU A 25 19.36 -1.22 -28.71
CA GLU A 25 18.71 0.08 -28.56
C GLU A 25 18.54 0.69 -29.96
N GLN A 26 17.32 0.60 -30.48
CA GLN A 26 16.90 1.29 -31.68
C GLN A 26 16.84 2.78 -31.36
N SER A 27 17.95 3.47 -31.64
CA SER A 27 17.91 4.91 -31.94
C SER A 27 16.87 5.15 -33.05
N LEU A 28 16.02 6.12 -32.80
CA LEU A 28 14.79 6.52 -33.51
C LEU A 28 14.91 6.64 -35.04
N PRO A 29 13.79 6.63 -35.79
CA PRO A 29 13.78 6.72 -37.25
C PRO A 29 14.35 8.06 -37.75
N ASP A 30 15.09 8.00 -38.86
CA ASP A 30 15.56 9.17 -39.61
C ASP A 30 14.33 9.91 -40.20
N GLU A 31 14.00 11.08 -39.64
CA GLU A 31 12.83 11.86 -40.02
C GLU A 31 13.00 12.49 -41.40
N THR A 32 12.25 11.99 -42.37
CA THR A 32 12.04 12.68 -43.64
C THR A 32 10.89 13.68 -43.48
N GLY A 33 11.23 14.94 -43.26
CA GLY A 33 10.46 16.08 -43.79
C GLY A 33 9.35 16.69 -42.93
N ASN A 34 9.58 17.96 -42.61
CA ASN A 34 8.63 19.04 -42.31
C ASN A 34 8.00 19.13 -40.90
N ASN A 35 8.55 20.11 -40.18
CA ASN A 35 7.86 21.05 -39.29
C ASN A 35 7.04 20.46 -38.14
N ASP A 36 7.73 20.21 -37.03
CA ASP A 36 7.50 20.94 -35.78
C ASP A 36 8.78 20.91 -34.95
N ARG A 37 9.36 22.08 -34.66
CA ARG A 37 10.63 22.18 -33.94
C ARG A 37 10.41 21.89 -32.47
N PHE A 38 10.41 20.62 -32.09
CA PHE A 38 10.67 20.25 -30.71
C PHE A 38 12.11 20.63 -30.40
N ILE A 39 12.32 21.73 -29.68
CA ILE A 39 13.63 22.03 -29.09
C ILE A 39 13.80 21.04 -27.96
N GLN A 40 14.50 19.93 -28.23
CA GLN A 40 15.04 19.09 -27.17
C GLN A 40 16.09 19.91 -26.44
N VAL A 41 15.75 20.37 -25.24
CA VAL A 41 16.71 20.96 -24.31
C VAL A 41 17.35 19.84 -23.51
N GLU A 42 18.67 19.84 -23.47
CA GLU A 42 19.43 18.93 -22.62
C GLU A 42 19.18 19.32 -21.16
N ASP A 43 18.89 18.33 -20.31
CA ASP A 43 18.73 18.59 -18.88
C ASP A 43 20.05 19.17 -18.36
N SER A 44 20.01 20.42 -17.90
CA SER A 44 21.17 21.15 -17.37
C SER A 44 21.77 20.51 -16.12
N ASN A 45 21.07 19.55 -15.49
CA ASN A 45 21.59 18.77 -14.38
C ASN A 45 21.19 17.29 -14.55
N PRO A 46 21.87 16.53 -15.42
CA PRO A 46 21.57 15.13 -15.63
C PRO A 46 22.05 14.34 -14.41
N VAL A 47 21.20 14.24 -13.39
CA VAL A 47 21.47 13.36 -12.26
C VAL A 47 21.31 11.94 -12.75
N LYS A 48 22.43 11.21 -12.84
CA LYS A 48 22.43 9.78 -13.15
C LYS A 48 21.71 9.05 -12.02
N GLN A 49 20.41 8.82 -12.20
CA GLN A 49 19.60 8.08 -11.24
C GLN A 49 20.14 6.66 -11.14
N GLN A 50 20.57 6.28 -9.94
CA GLN A 50 20.85 4.88 -9.67
C GLN A 50 19.53 4.11 -9.72
N ASN A 51 19.60 2.89 -10.24
CA ASN A 51 18.44 2.01 -10.32
C ASN A 51 18.24 1.37 -8.94
N LEU A 52 17.56 2.11 -8.05
CA LEU A 52 17.23 1.68 -6.69
C LEU A 52 15.86 0.99 -6.69
N SER A 53 15.71 -0.02 -5.84
CA SER A 53 14.41 -0.60 -5.53
C SER A 53 13.52 0.40 -4.77
N ASN A 54 12.20 0.22 -4.84
CA ASN A 54 11.26 1.04 -4.08
C ASN A 54 11.54 1.06 -2.57
N THR A 55 12.04 -0.05 -2.01
CA THR A 55 12.40 -0.16 -0.60
C THR A 55 13.65 0.65 -0.24
N GLU A 56 14.64 0.69 -1.13
CA GLU A 56 15.83 1.52 -0.97
C GLU A 56 15.48 3.01 -1.09
N ILE A 57 14.66 3.36 -2.09
CA ILE A 57 14.16 4.74 -2.25
C ILE A 57 13.36 5.14 -1.00
N ALA A 58 12.48 4.28 -0.51
CA ALA A 58 11.69 4.58 0.68
C ALA A 58 12.58 4.83 1.92
N SER A 59 13.59 3.98 2.13
CA SER A 59 14.54 4.16 3.23
C SER A 59 15.32 5.47 3.08
N HIS A 60 15.75 5.79 1.85
CA HIS A 60 16.45 7.02 1.53
C HIS A 60 15.61 8.27 1.81
N LEU A 61 14.37 8.32 1.31
CA LEU A 61 13.48 9.47 1.52
C LEU A 61 13.09 9.67 2.99
N ALA A 62 12.94 8.59 3.76
CA ALA A 62 12.73 8.68 5.20
C ALA A 62 13.95 9.32 5.90
N ASN A 63 15.17 8.90 5.55
CA ASN A 63 16.38 9.49 6.11
C ASN A 63 16.52 10.97 5.77
N VAL A 64 16.29 11.36 4.51
CA VAL A 64 16.31 12.77 4.08
C VAL A 64 15.31 13.62 4.89
N ALA A 65 14.14 13.07 5.20
CA ALA A 65 13.14 13.76 6.00
C ALA A 65 13.53 13.85 7.49
N SER A 66 14.08 12.76 8.06
CA SER A 66 14.56 12.72 9.45
C SER A 66 15.72 13.67 9.73
N ASP A 67 16.53 13.99 8.72
CA ASP A 67 17.65 14.94 8.86
C ASP A 67 17.19 16.41 9.00
N VAL A 68 15.91 16.70 8.78
CA VAL A 68 15.35 18.05 8.92
C VAL A 68 15.13 18.37 10.41
N PRO A 69 15.53 19.57 10.89
CA PRO A 69 15.30 19.96 12.28
C PRO A 69 13.84 19.86 12.70
N ASP A 70 13.63 19.49 13.97
CA ASP A 70 12.32 19.32 14.61
C ASP A 70 11.47 18.16 14.05
N VAL A 71 12.05 17.33 13.16
CA VAL A 71 11.52 16.00 12.84
C VAL A 71 12.10 15.01 13.84
N GLN A 72 11.23 14.32 14.59
CA GLN A 72 11.63 13.31 15.58
C GLN A 72 11.86 11.95 14.93
N ASP A 73 11.01 11.62 13.95
CA ASP A 73 11.03 10.36 13.22
C ASP A 73 10.39 10.54 11.84
N ALA A 74 10.72 9.65 10.91
CA ALA A 74 10.11 9.63 9.59
C ALA A 74 9.99 8.20 9.06
N ALA A 75 8.95 7.97 8.27
CA ALA A 75 8.75 6.75 7.53
C ALA A 75 8.30 7.10 6.10
N SER A 76 8.63 6.25 5.14
CA SER A 76 8.12 6.45 3.78
C SER A 76 7.79 5.14 3.09
N VAL A 77 6.89 5.23 2.11
CA VAL A 77 6.52 4.12 1.22
C VAL A 77 6.53 4.64 -0.22
N VAL A 78 7.06 3.82 -1.11
CA VAL A 78 7.19 4.14 -2.54
C VAL A 78 6.49 3.06 -3.36
N ALA A 79 5.61 3.50 -4.25
CA ALA A 79 4.87 2.65 -5.17
C ALA A 79 4.93 3.23 -6.58
N GLY A 80 5.86 2.72 -7.40
CA GLY A 80 6.09 3.22 -8.74
C GLY A 80 6.52 4.70 -8.72
N PRO A 81 5.82 5.62 -9.41
CA PRO A 81 6.19 7.04 -9.43
C PRO A 81 5.73 7.83 -8.18
N TYR A 82 5.01 7.18 -7.26
CA TYR A 82 4.43 7.83 -6.09
C TYR A 82 5.24 7.52 -4.83
N ALA A 83 5.51 8.55 -4.03
CA ALA A 83 6.14 8.43 -2.74
C ALA A 83 5.32 9.20 -1.69
N VAL A 84 5.11 8.57 -0.53
CA VAL A 84 4.49 9.21 0.63
C VAL A 84 5.48 9.16 1.78
N VAL A 85 5.75 10.31 2.37
CA VAL A 85 6.66 10.50 3.50
C VAL A 85 5.84 11.00 4.68
N GLY A 86 5.78 10.21 5.74
CA GLY A 86 5.28 10.62 7.05
C GLY A 86 6.43 11.19 7.87
N ILE A 87 6.18 12.30 8.55
CA ILE A 87 7.07 12.87 9.57
C ILE A 87 6.36 12.94 10.91
N ASP A 88 7.06 12.59 11.97
CA ASP A 88 6.65 12.79 13.34
C ASP A 88 7.33 14.06 13.88
N VAL A 89 6.55 14.92 14.50
CA VAL A 89 6.96 16.23 15.01
C VAL A 89 6.39 16.42 16.40
N ASP A 90 6.96 17.33 17.19
CA ASP A 90 6.51 17.51 18.56
C ASP A 90 5.02 17.92 18.61
N LYS A 91 4.25 17.19 19.43
CA LYS A 91 2.81 17.37 19.63
C LYS A 91 2.45 18.73 20.24
N ASP A 92 3.40 19.37 20.92
CA ASP A 92 3.21 20.67 21.56
C ASP A 92 3.42 21.84 20.57
N LEU A 93 3.79 21.55 19.31
CA LEU A 93 3.95 22.55 18.26
C LEU A 93 2.62 23.08 17.74
N ASP A 94 2.55 24.38 17.52
CA ASP A 94 1.41 24.98 16.84
C ASP A 94 1.38 24.60 15.34
N ARG A 95 0.19 24.73 14.72
CA ARG A 95 -0.01 24.41 13.30
C ARG A 95 0.89 25.19 12.35
N SER A 96 1.27 26.41 12.70
CA SER A 96 2.14 27.25 11.86
C SER A 96 3.57 26.73 11.87
N ARG A 97 4.08 26.29 13.02
CA ARG A 97 5.39 25.64 13.15
C ARG A 97 5.41 24.30 12.42
N VAL A 98 4.41 23.44 12.61
CA VAL A 98 4.29 22.18 11.87
C VAL A 98 4.29 22.45 10.35
N GLY A 99 3.56 23.47 9.90
CA GLY A 99 3.56 23.89 8.49
C GLY A 99 4.94 24.29 7.96
N THR A 100 5.74 24.96 8.78
CA THR A 100 7.11 25.36 8.42
C THR A 100 8.03 24.13 8.32
N ILE A 101 7.93 23.20 9.27
CA ILE A 101 8.72 21.95 9.23
C ILE A 101 8.37 21.14 7.98
N LYS A 102 7.07 20.96 7.68
CA LYS A 102 6.63 20.30 6.43
C LYS A 102 7.21 20.96 5.19
N TYR A 103 7.28 22.29 5.17
CA TYR A 103 7.86 23.03 4.05
C TYR A 103 9.36 22.76 3.92
N SER A 104 10.11 22.74 5.02
CA SER A 104 11.53 22.40 5.02
C SER A 104 11.78 20.97 4.53
N VAL A 105 10.96 20.01 4.95
CA VAL A 105 11.02 18.62 4.45
C VAL A 105 10.71 18.56 2.95
N LEU A 106 9.67 19.26 2.49
CA LEU A 106 9.35 19.34 1.06
C LEU A 106 10.51 19.93 0.25
N GLU A 107 11.20 20.95 0.75
CA GLU A 107 12.36 21.55 0.08
C GLU A 107 13.54 20.56 -0.01
N ALA A 108 13.81 19.81 1.06
CA ALA A 108 14.84 18.78 1.09
C ALA A 108 14.54 17.67 0.06
N LEU A 109 13.31 17.16 0.06
CA LEU A 109 12.86 16.12 -0.86
C LEU A 109 12.78 16.62 -2.32
N GLN A 110 12.44 17.88 -2.56
CA GLN A 110 12.40 18.46 -3.91
C GLN A 110 13.79 18.55 -4.55
N LYS A 111 14.84 18.72 -3.74
CA LYS A 111 16.24 18.68 -4.18
C LYS A 111 16.75 17.26 -4.39
N ASP A 112 16.05 16.26 -3.85
CA ASP A 112 16.37 14.86 -4.03
C ASP A 112 15.84 14.30 -5.37
N PRO A 113 16.63 13.53 -6.14
CA PRO A 113 16.18 12.96 -7.42
C PRO A 113 14.96 12.04 -7.32
N TYR A 114 14.77 11.37 -6.19
CA TYR A 114 13.68 10.44 -5.93
C TYR A 114 12.53 11.10 -5.16
N GLY A 115 12.79 12.19 -4.45
CA GLY A 115 11.81 12.89 -3.62
C GLY A 115 10.95 13.93 -4.34
N LYS A 116 11.21 14.22 -5.63
CA LYS A 116 10.54 15.31 -6.38
C LYS A 116 9.01 15.22 -6.43
N THR A 117 8.45 14.02 -6.32
CA THR A 117 7.00 13.75 -6.34
C THR A 117 6.45 13.34 -4.98
N ALA A 118 7.26 13.42 -3.92
CA ALA A 118 6.87 12.96 -2.60
C ALA A 118 5.79 13.85 -1.97
N VAL A 119 4.81 13.20 -1.35
CA VAL A 119 3.79 13.86 -0.54
C VAL A 119 4.18 13.76 0.94
N VAL A 120 4.16 14.87 1.66
CA VAL A 120 4.55 14.93 3.07
C VAL A 120 3.34 15.09 4.00
N VAL A 121 3.21 14.17 4.95
CA VAL A 121 2.20 14.19 6.01
C VAL A 121 2.91 14.33 7.36
N ALA A 122 2.45 15.24 8.22
CA ALA A 122 3.00 15.44 9.56
C ALA A 122 1.97 14.99 10.60
N ASP A 123 2.00 13.71 10.91
CA ASP A 123 1.09 13.06 11.84
C ASP A 123 1.72 11.75 12.31
N GLY A 124 1.97 11.62 13.62
CA GLY A 124 2.63 10.44 14.18
C GLY A 124 1.86 9.15 13.96
N ASP A 125 0.51 9.20 14.02
CA ASP A 125 -0.34 8.04 13.71
C ASP A 125 -0.12 7.56 12.26
N VAL A 126 -0.01 8.48 11.29
CA VAL A 126 0.27 8.15 9.89
C VAL A 126 1.69 7.58 9.71
N VAL A 127 2.70 8.09 10.43
CA VAL A 127 4.08 7.55 10.38
C VAL A 127 4.10 6.06 10.71
N GLU A 128 3.40 5.67 11.78
CA GLU A 128 3.36 4.27 12.21
C GLU A 128 2.65 3.36 11.21
N ARG A 129 1.60 3.87 10.54
CA ARG A 129 0.92 3.14 9.47
C ARG A 129 1.80 2.97 8.24
N ILE A 130 2.53 4.02 7.86
CA ILE A 130 3.50 3.96 6.76
C ILE A 130 4.60 2.94 7.07
N ARG A 131 5.11 2.94 8.31
CA ARG A 131 6.08 1.95 8.78
C ARG A 131 5.53 0.53 8.72
N SER A 132 4.32 0.30 9.22
CA SER A 132 3.63 -1.00 9.17
C SER A 132 3.40 -1.50 7.73
N MET A 133 3.02 -0.61 6.80
CA MET A 133 2.98 -0.95 5.37
C MET A 133 4.35 -1.35 4.84
N GLY A 134 5.39 -0.56 5.15
CA GLY A 134 6.78 -0.82 4.77
C GLY A 134 7.26 -2.20 5.23
N ASP A 135 7.00 -2.55 6.49
CA ASP A 135 7.38 -3.83 7.07
C ASP A 135 6.70 -5.01 6.38
N LYS A 136 5.39 -4.89 6.09
CA LYS A 136 4.64 -5.91 5.34
C LYS A 136 5.14 -6.05 3.91
N ILE A 137 5.47 -4.94 3.24
CA ILE A 137 6.07 -4.94 1.90
C ILE A 137 7.43 -5.65 1.93
N ALA A 138 8.28 -5.35 2.92
CA ALA A 138 9.59 -5.97 3.08
C ALA A 138 9.50 -7.49 3.33
N GLN A 139 8.44 -7.93 4.01
CA GLN A 139 8.13 -9.35 4.23
C GLN A 139 7.56 -10.06 3.00
N GLY A 140 7.31 -9.35 1.89
CA GLY A 140 6.75 -9.92 0.65
C GLY A 140 5.22 -9.90 0.57
N TYR A 141 4.54 -9.12 1.43
CA TYR A 141 3.08 -8.99 1.47
C TYR A 141 2.60 -7.56 1.14
N PRO A 142 2.91 -7.01 -0.06
CA PRO A 142 2.62 -5.61 -0.36
C PRO A 142 1.12 -5.28 -0.45
N VAL A 143 0.31 -6.19 -1.02
CA VAL A 143 -1.14 -6.00 -1.13
C VAL A 143 -1.78 -6.05 0.26
N GLN A 144 -1.40 -7.04 1.07
CA GLN A 144 -1.95 -7.19 2.40
C GLN A 144 -1.58 -6.01 3.30
N GLY A 145 -0.32 -5.54 3.25
CA GLY A 145 0.12 -4.38 4.05
C GLY A 145 -0.71 -3.12 3.79
N PHE A 146 -1.03 -2.84 2.53
CA PHE A 146 -1.89 -1.71 2.19
C PHE A 146 -3.34 -1.92 2.66
N ILE A 147 -3.90 -3.12 2.43
CA ILE A 147 -5.29 -3.43 2.79
C ILE A 147 -5.48 -3.46 4.31
N ASP A 148 -4.52 -3.96 5.08
CA ASP A 148 -4.53 -3.98 6.54
C ASP A 148 -4.63 -2.54 7.08
N GLU A 149 -3.76 -1.64 6.60
CA GLU A 149 -3.78 -0.24 7.05
C GLU A 149 -5.02 0.52 6.59
N LEU A 150 -5.47 0.29 5.36
CA LEU A 150 -6.70 0.89 4.86
C LEU A 150 -7.91 0.43 5.68
N SER A 151 -7.99 -0.86 6.00
CA SER A 151 -9.08 -1.44 6.81
C SER A 151 -9.07 -0.86 8.22
N ALA A 152 -7.90 -0.68 8.82
CA ALA A 152 -7.75 -0.05 10.12
C ALA A 152 -8.18 1.42 10.11
N ILE A 153 -7.88 2.17 9.05
CA ILE A 153 -8.36 3.54 8.87
C ILE A 153 -9.88 3.56 8.75
N VAL A 154 -10.46 2.77 7.84
CA VAL A 154 -11.91 2.71 7.62
C VAL A 154 -12.64 2.29 8.90
N GLY A 155 -12.14 1.29 9.62
CA GLY A 155 -12.72 0.83 10.88
C GLY A 155 -12.76 1.90 11.97
N ARG A 156 -11.80 2.85 11.98
CA ARG A 156 -11.79 3.96 12.95
C ARG A 156 -12.86 5.02 12.65
N TYR A 157 -13.30 5.14 11.39
CA TYR A 157 -14.30 6.11 10.96
C TYR A 157 -15.69 5.51 10.74
N MET A 158 -15.80 4.18 10.64
CA MET A 158 -17.07 3.49 10.58
C MET A 158 -17.75 3.61 11.96
N PRO A 159 -18.94 4.21 12.05
CA PRO A 159 -19.64 4.34 13.33
C PRO A 159 -20.24 3.00 13.75
N ASP A 160 -20.06 2.65 15.02
CA ASP A 160 -20.82 1.58 15.66
C ASP A 160 -22.06 2.16 16.33
N PHE A 161 -23.20 1.50 16.13
CA PHE A 161 -24.43 1.82 16.87
C PHE A 161 -24.48 0.98 18.14
N PRO A 162 -24.90 1.56 19.28
CA PRO A 162 -25.17 0.76 20.48
C PRO A 162 -26.23 -0.30 20.15
N ILE A 163 -26.10 -1.48 20.76
CA ILE A 163 -27.10 -2.53 20.63
C ILE A 163 -28.37 -2.00 21.32
N ASN A 164 -29.41 -1.68 20.54
CA ASN A 164 -30.73 -1.43 21.10
C ASN A 164 -31.20 -2.73 21.78
N GLU A 165 -31.32 -2.72 23.10
CA GLU A 165 -31.91 -3.80 23.90
C GLU A 165 -33.41 -3.96 23.59
N ASP A 166 -34.07 -2.87 23.14
CA ASP A 166 -35.46 -2.83 22.69
C ASP A 166 -35.64 -3.23 21.21
N ARG A 167 -34.76 -4.09 20.66
CA ARG A 167 -35.07 -4.73 19.37
C ARG A 167 -36.25 -5.67 19.62
N PRO A 168 -37.38 -5.56 18.89
CA PRO A 168 -38.37 -6.63 18.92
C PRO A 168 -37.62 -7.92 18.58
N ASP A 169 -37.84 -8.96 19.38
CA ASP A 169 -37.26 -10.27 19.17
C ASP A 169 -37.71 -10.76 17.78
N GLU A 170 -36.90 -10.45 16.77
CA GLU A 170 -37.05 -10.97 15.43
C GLU A 170 -36.60 -12.41 15.51
N GLY A 171 -37.46 -13.24 16.12
CA GLY A 171 -37.17 -14.63 16.44
C GLY A 171 -36.48 -15.29 15.25
N ASP A 172 -35.34 -15.92 15.53
CA ASP A 172 -34.39 -16.40 14.54
C ASP A 172 -35.13 -17.07 13.37
N GLN A 173 -35.08 -16.43 12.20
CA GLN A 173 -35.77 -16.92 11.00
C GLN A 173 -35.25 -18.29 10.57
N ASN A 174 -34.04 -18.69 11.01
CA ASN A 174 -33.47 -20.02 10.78
C ASN A 174 -34.08 -21.08 11.70
N LYS A 175 -34.63 -20.70 12.86
CA LYS A 175 -35.31 -21.60 13.81
C LYS A 175 -36.55 -22.27 13.20
N LYS A 176 -37.19 -21.61 12.22
CA LYS A 176 -38.28 -22.19 11.39
C LYS A 176 -37.86 -23.43 10.58
N SER A 177 -36.56 -23.63 10.37
CA SER A 177 -36.01 -24.76 9.60
C SER A 177 -35.50 -25.90 10.49
N ILE A 178 -35.52 -25.74 11.81
CA ILE A 178 -35.01 -26.72 12.77
C ILE A 178 -36.14 -27.70 13.15
N PRO A 179 -35.89 -29.03 13.18
CA PRO A 179 -36.82 -29.99 13.75
C PRO A 179 -37.14 -29.69 15.23
N LYS A 180 -38.42 -29.75 15.61
CA LYS A 180 -38.92 -29.33 16.95
C LYS A 180 -38.19 -29.98 18.14
N ASP A 181 -37.66 -31.18 17.96
CA ASP A 181 -36.89 -31.92 18.97
C ASP A 181 -35.52 -31.31 19.26
N LYS A 182 -34.96 -30.55 18.31
CA LYS A 182 -33.67 -29.86 18.45
C LYS A 182 -33.81 -28.42 18.91
N GLU A 183 -34.99 -27.82 18.75
CA GLU A 183 -35.27 -26.45 19.18
C GLU A 183 -35.10 -26.30 20.70
N GLN A 184 -35.70 -27.23 21.47
CA GLN A 184 -35.58 -27.24 22.95
C GLN A 184 -34.13 -27.38 23.43
N GLN A 185 -33.33 -28.21 22.76
CA GLN A 185 -31.92 -28.40 23.14
C GLN A 185 -31.08 -27.16 22.86
N LEU A 186 -31.43 -26.40 21.82
CA LEU A 186 -30.72 -25.15 21.49
C LEU A 186 -31.10 -24.04 22.46
N ASP A 187 -32.38 -23.96 22.84
CA ASP A 187 -32.88 -23.00 23.84
C ASP A 187 -32.19 -23.20 25.19
N ASP A 188 -32.10 -24.45 25.66
CA ASP A 188 -31.41 -24.79 26.91
C ASP A 188 -29.93 -24.39 26.86
N VAL A 189 -29.26 -24.56 25.72
CA VAL A 189 -27.83 -24.21 25.56
C VAL A 189 -27.63 -22.69 25.56
N GLU A 190 -28.49 -21.95 24.88
CA GLU A 190 -28.45 -20.49 24.81
C GLU A 190 -28.70 -19.85 26.18
N GLU A 191 -29.70 -20.33 26.91
CA GLU A 191 -30.02 -19.86 28.27
C GLU A 191 -28.86 -20.11 29.24
N ASN A 192 -28.22 -21.27 29.16
CA ASN A 192 -27.06 -21.59 29.99
C ASN A 192 -25.85 -20.68 29.70
N GLN A 193 -25.61 -20.33 28.43
CA GLN A 193 -24.51 -19.44 28.05
C GLN A 193 -24.76 -18.00 28.48
N SER A 194 -25.98 -17.48 28.30
CA SER A 194 -26.36 -16.14 28.71
C SER A 194 -26.27 -15.95 30.23
N ASN A 195 -26.71 -16.94 31.00
CA ASN A 195 -26.65 -16.89 32.46
C ASN A 195 -25.21 -16.99 33.01
N GLN A 196 -24.29 -17.64 32.29
CA GLN A 196 -22.87 -17.68 32.66
C GLN A 196 -22.17 -16.35 32.39
N GLN A 197 -22.51 -15.67 31.31
CA GLN A 197 -21.86 -14.41 30.92
C GLN A 197 -22.25 -13.22 31.83
N ASN A 198 -23.37 -13.31 32.54
CA ASN A 198 -23.86 -12.30 33.49
C ASN A 198 -23.37 -12.51 34.94
N GLN A 199 -22.57 -13.56 35.21
CA GLN A 199 -22.06 -13.89 36.55
C GLN A 199 -20.56 -13.58 36.76
N GLU A 200 -19.89 -12.98 35.75
CA GLU A 200 -18.53 -12.40 35.85
C GLU A 200 -18.59 -10.87 35.85
#